data_AF-A0A2E3R2A6-F1
#
_entry.id   AF-A0A2E3R2A6-F1
#
_cell.length_a   1.000
_cell.length_b   1.000
_cell.length_c   1.000
_cell.angle_alpha   90.00
_cell.angle_beta   90.00
_cell.angle_gamma   90.00
#
_symmetry.space_group_name_H-M   'P 1'
#
loop_
_entity.id
_entity.type
_entity.pdbx_description
1 polymer ?
#
loop_
_entity_poly.entity_id
_entity_poly.type
_entity_poly.pdbx_seq_one_letter_code
_entity_poly.pdbx_strand_id
1 'polypeptide(L)'
;MTLLQPGLFDSPPPPTEAAASDPTLTTLAEARAWVRDHWLDGVSCPCCDQRAQVYRRPIYAAMVRHLLTLYRADAERREGTPLPATYASADGHFHIDRLIHARPGGGRAGGDFAKLRFWGLVLESTAESDVGARSPGWWRITPRGRAFCEGKLSVLKYVFLYNGQPIDPDAAGVPEDRRGGLVDVRACLGERFDYDALMGGLSTPAEVRSAA
;
A
#
# COMPACT_ATOMS: atom_id res chain seq x y z
N MET A 1 10.06 1.62 29.82
CA MET A 1 10.59 2.57 28.82
C MET A 1 9.55 2.73 27.72
N THR A 2 8.81 3.82 27.79
CA THR A 2 7.61 4.11 27.01
C THR A 2 7.99 4.59 25.62
N LEU A 3 7.62 3.86 24.57
CA LEU A 3 7.60 4.39 23.20
C LEU A 3 6.15 4.62 22.79
N LEU A 4 5.66 5.83 23.09
CA LEU A 4 4.57 6.41 22.31
C LEU A 4 5.10 6.61 20.89
N GLN A 5 4.49 5.98 19.89
CA GLN A 5 4.52 6.55 18.54
C GLN A 5 3.49 7.69 18.52
N PRO A 6 3.88 8.95 18.30
CA PRO A 6 2.92 9.99 18.00
C PRO A 6 2.52 9.88 16.51
N GLY A 7 1.21 9.80 16.27
CA GLY A 7 0.52 10.29 15.06
C GLY A 7 1.11 9.93 13.69
N LEU A 8 0.78 8.74 13.16
CA LEU A 8 0.74 8.51 11.70
C LEU A 8 -0.68 8.20 11.22
N PHE A 9 -1.65 8.71 11.96
CA PHE A 9 -2.95 9.05 11.42
C PHE A 9 -3.02 10.54 11.72
N ASP A 10 -2.96 11.39 10.69
CA ASP A 10 -3.72 12.63 10.80
C ASP A 10 -5.16 12.16 11.02
N SER A 11 -5.56 12.09 12.29
CA SER A 11 -6.97 12.24 12.61
C SER A 11 -7.41 13.43 11.78
N PRO A 12 -8.46 13.29 10.95
CA PRO A 12 -8.90 14.41 10.14
C PRO A 12 -8.99 15.62 11.07
N PRO A 13 -8.36 16.76 10.74
CA PRO A 13 -8.51 17.95 11.55
C PRO A 13 -10.01 18.12 11.81
N PRO A 14 -10.42 18.48 13.05
CA PRO A 14 -11.83 18.66 13.34
C PRO A 14 -12.42 19.53 12.24
N PRO A 15 -13.61 19.21 11.72
CA PRO A 15 -14.19 19.92 10.59
C PRO A 15 -14.07 21.41 10.89
N THR A 16 -13.15 22.08 10.18
CA THR A 16 -13.03 23.53 10.23
C THR A 16 -14.43 24.04 9.95
N GLU A 17 -14.92 24.90 10.85
CA GLU A 17 -16.27 25.47 10.86
C GLU A 17 -16.82 25.52 9.43
N ALA A 18 -17.93 24.81 9.25
CA ALA A 18 -18.61 24.62 7.99
C ALA A 18 -18.47 25.87 7.12
N ALA A 19 -17.70 25.76 6.04
CA ALA A 19 -17.90 26.63 4.90
C ALA A 19 -19.32 26.30 4.41
N ALA A 20 -20.27 27.07 4.91
CA ALA A 20 -21.65 27.06 4.48
C ALA A 20 -21.68 27.06 2.96
N SER A 21 -22.56 26.24 2.38
CA SER A 21 -22.92 26.23 0.96
C SER A 21 -22.77 27.64 0.37
N ASP A 22 -21.75 27.87 -0.46
CA ASP A 22 -21.52 29.19 -1.04
C ASP A 22 -22.69 29.49 -1.99
N PRO A 23 -23.58 30.46 -1.66
CA PRO A 23 -24.76 30.73 -2.45
C PRO A 23 -24.43 31.37 -3.82
N THR A 24 -23.15 31.61 -4.12
CA THR A 24 -22.69 32.19 -5.39
C THR A 24 -22.34 31.16 -6.47
N LEU A 25 -22.27 29.86 -6.15
CA LEU A 25 -22.07 28.78 -7.12
C LEU A 25 -23.41 28.43 -7.78
N THR A 26 -23.62 28.91 -9.00
CA THR A 26 -24.90 28.82 -9.71
C THR A 26 -25.07 27.48 -10.43
N THR A 27 -23.98 26.76 -10.67
CA THR A 27 -24.00 25.49 -11.42
C THR A 27 -23.16 24.38 -10.77
N LEU A 28 -23.52 23.13 -11.06
CA LEU A 28 -22.70 21.96 -10.67
C LEU A 28 -21.29 21.98 -11.28
N ALA A 29 -21.13 22.62 -12.45
CA ALA A 29 -19.83 22.75 -13.09
C ALA A 29 -18.90 23.67 -12.29
N GLU A 30 -19.41 24.81 -11.83
CA GLU A 30 -18.69 25.75 -10.97
C GLU A 30 -18.36 25.10 -9.62
N ALA A 31 -19.31 24.41 -9.00
CA ALA A 31 -19.06 23.69 -7.75
C ALA A 31 -17.98 22.62 -7.89
N ARG A 32 -17.97 21.89 -9.02
CA ARG A 32 -16.93 20.89 -9.31
C ARG A 32 -15.55 21.52 -9.52
N ALA A 33 -15.48 22.65 -10.23
CA ALA A 33 -14.24 23.39 -10.43
C ALA A 33 -13.69 23.89 -9.10
N TRP A 34 -14.55 24.52 -8.29
CA TRP A 34 -14.18 25.00 -6.96
C TRP A 34 -13.65 23.87 -6.06
N VAL A 35 -14.30 22.69 -6.05
CA VAL A 35 -13.78 21.54 -5.29
C VAL A 35 -12.39 21.13 -5.77
N ARG A 36 -12.14 21.11 -7.09
CA ARG A 36 -10.82 20.76 -7.64
C ARG A 36 -9.72 21.76 -7.29
N ASP A 37 -10.06 23.03 -7.11
CA ASP A 37 -9.07 24.03 -6.74
C ASP A 37 -8.64 23.91 -5.27
N HIS A 38 -9.46 23.25 -4.42
CA HIS A 38 -9.25 23.17 -2.97
C HIS A 38 -9.03 21.74 -2.43
N TRP A 39 -9.28 20.70 -3.24
CA TRP A 39 -9.27 19.30 -2.79
C TRP A 39 -7.91 18.77 -2.28
N LEU A 40 -6.79 19.45 -2.55
CA LEU A 40 -5.46 18.99 -2.10
C LEU A 40 -5.31 19.08 -0.59
N ASP A 41 -5.80 20.17 0.00
CA ASP A 41 -5.82 20.38 1.45
C ASP A 41 -7.16 19.89 2.06
N GLY A 42 -8.13 19.65 1.18
CA GLY A 42 -9.41 19.01 1.46
C GLY A 42 -10.48 20.03 1.86
N VAL A 43 -11.68 19.82 1.36
CA VAL A 43 -12.77 20.79 1.45
C VAL A 43 -14.12 20.10 1.66
N SER A 44 -15.08 20.81 2.25
CA SER A 44 -16.47 20.36 2.29
C SER A 44 -17.15 20.71 0.97
N CYS A 45 -17.78 19.74 0.33
CA CYS A 45 -18.48 19.97 -0.92
C CYS A 45 -19.63 20.98 -0.72
N PRO A 46 -19.70 22.09 -1.48
CA PRO A 46 -20.72 23.11 -1.29
C PRO A 46 -22.14 22.63 -1.65
N CYS A 47 -22.27 21.44 -2.27
CA CYS A 47 -23.55 20.87 -2.68
C CYS A 47 -24.10 19.81 -1.72
N CYS A 48 -23.25 19.11 -0.98
CA CYS A 48 -23.65 17.93 -0.20
C CYS A 48 -22.86 17.74 1.10
N ASP A 49 -22.00 18.68 1.45
CA ASP A 49 -21.15 18.71 2.65
C ASP A 49 -20.19 17.53 2.81
N GLN A 50 -20.12 16.62 1.84
CA GLN A 50 -19.16 15.52 1.83
C GLN A 50 -17.73 16.07 1.73
N ARG A 51 -16.81 15.49 2.50
CA ARG A 51 -15.38 15.84 2.44
C ARG A 51 -14.79 15.36 1.11
N ALA A 52 -14.35 16.31 0.29
CA ALA A 52 -13.56 16.05 -0.91
C ALA A 52 -12.09 16.31 -0.61
N GLN A 53 -11.27 15.25 -0.64
CA GLN A 53 -9.85 15.37 -0.35
C GLN A 53 -9.01 14.38 -1.18
N VAL A 54 -7.91 14.88 -1.73
CA VAL A 54 -6.83 14.05 -2.28
C VAL A 54 -5.94 13.60 -1.14
N TYR A 55 -5.86 12.28 -0.94
CA TYR A 55 -5.02 11.68 0.08
C TYR A 55 -3.65 11.31 -0.50
N ARG A 56 -2.61 11.97 0.01
CA ARG A 56 -1.22 11.56 -0.20
C ARG A 56 -0.89 10.37 0.70
N ARG A 57 -0.56 9.22 0.11
CA ARG A 57 -0.28 7.98 0.85
C ARG A 57 1.16 7.53 0.62
N PRO A 58 2.00 7.47 1.68
CA PRO A 58 3.34 6.93 1.56
C PRO A 58 3.35 5.40 1.52
N ILE A 59 4.35 4.84 0.84
CA ILE A 59 4.82 3.48 1.13
C ILE A 59 5.83 3.56 2.28
N TYR A 60 5.67 2.70 3.29
CA TYR A 60 6.49 2.72 4.50
C TYR A 60 6.91 1.31 4.95
N ALA A 61 7.88 1.24 5.87
CA ALA A 61 8.56 0.01 6.26
C ALA A 61 7.62 -1.16 6.59
N ALA A 62 6.51 -0.95 7.32
CA ALA A 62 5.63 -2.05 7.69
C ALA A 62 4.91 -2.69 6.50
N MET A 63 4.48 -1.89 5.51
CA MET A 63 3.91 -2.41 4.26
C MET A 63 4.93 -3.28 3.54
N VAL A 64 6.18 -2.82 3.47
CA VAL A 64 7.27 -3.55 2.80
C VAL A 64 7.62 -4.84 3.54
N ARG A 65 7.62 -4.87 4.87
CA ARG A 65 7.82 -6.11 5.64
C ARG A 65 6.74 -7.16 5.35
N HIS A 66 5.49 -6.74 5.27
CA HIS A 66 4.39 -7.64 4.93
C HIS A 66 4.50 -8.11 3.47
N LEU A 67 4.93 -7.24 2.55
CA LEU A 67 5.21 -7.61 1.16
C LEU A 67 6.34 -8.64 1.06
N LEU A 68 7.43 -8.47 1.82
CA LEU A 68 8.53 -9.44 1.88
C LEU A 68 8.09 -10.79 2.46
N THR A 69 7.18 -10.77 3.44
CA THR A 69 6.57 -12.00 3.97
C THR A 69 5.80 -12.75 2.88
N LEU A 70 5.00 -12.03 2.08
CA LEU A 70 4.31 -12.59 0.93
C LEU A 70 5.28 -13.07 -0.16
N TYR A 71 6.35 -12.31 -0.43
CA TYR A 71 7.39 -12.67 -1.40
C TYR A 71 8.05 -14.01 -1.06
N ARG A 72 8.43 -14.23 0.21
CA ARG A 72 9.01 -15.51 0.65
C ARG A 72 8.03 -16.67 0.50
N ALA A 73 6.77 -16.48 0.86
CA ALA A 73 5.75 -17.52 0.68
C ALA A 73 5.52 -17.84 -0.80
N ASP A 74 5.55 -16.84 -1.69
CA ASP A 74 5.51 -17.05 -3.14
C ASP A 74 6.76 -17.80 -3.66
N ALA A 75 7.95 -17.53 -3.10
CA ALA A 75 9.18 -18.25 -3.43
C ALA A 75 9.13 -19.72 -3.00
N GLU A 76 8.77 -19.99 -1.74
CA GLU A 76 8.58 -21.34 -1.20
C GLU A 76 7.60 -22.15 -2.08
N ARG A 77 6.49 -21.53 -2.49
CA ARG A 77 5.51 -22.15 -3.39
C ARG A 77 6.12 -22.49 -4.75
N ARG A 78 6.87 -21.58 -5.36
CA ARG A 78 7.51 -21.79 -6.68
C ARG A 78 8.58 -22.88 -6.62
N GLU A 79 9.22 -23.06 -5.48
CA GLU A 79 10.19 -24.13 -5.20
C GLU A 79 9.51 -25.47 -4.88
N GLY A 80 8.17 -25.52 -4.84
CA GLY A 80 7.41 -26.75 -4.57
C GLY A 80 7.27 -27.08 -3.09
N THR A 81 7.62 -26.16 -2.18
CA THR A 81 7.41 -26.34 -0.74
C THR A 81 5.91 -26.36 -0.45
N PRO A 82 5.37 -27.41 0.21
CA PRO A 82 3.96 -27.44 0.59
C PRO A 82 3.62 -26.33 1.57
N LEU A 83 2.62 -25.51 1.24
CA LEU A 83 2.12 -24.45 2.11
C LEU A 83 0.71 -24.79 2.61
N PRO A 84 0.42 -24.60 3.92
CA PRO A 84 -0.90 -24.79 4.50
C PRO A 84 -2.02 -24.09 3.72
N ALA A 85 -3.06 -24.86 3.42
CA ALA A 85 -4.30 -24.34 2.80
C ALA A 85 -4.99 -23.28 3.67
N THR A 86 -4.63 -23.17 4.95
CA THR A 86 -5.13 -22.14 5.85
C THR A 86 -4.76 -20.73 5.39
N TYR A 87 -3.64 -20.56 4.69
CA TYR A 87 -3.17 -19.26 4.21
C TYR A 87 -2.65 -19.25 2.77
N ALA A 88 -2.62 -20.39 2.06
CA ALA A 88 -2.23 -20.48 0.66
C ALA A 88 -3.33 -21.19 -0.15
N SER A 89 -3.82 -20.54 -1.20
CA SER A 89 -4.86 -21.10 -2.08
C SER A 89 -4.24 -21.83 -3.28
N ALA A 90 -5.01 -22.67 -3.98
CA ALA A 90 -4.51 -23.42 -5.15
C ALA A 90 -4.16 -22.52 -6.35
N ASP A 91 -4.80 -21.37 -6.48
CA ASP A 91 -4.60 -20.37 -7.54
C ASP A 91 -3.48 -19.35 -7.24
N GLY A 92 -2.71 -19.56 -6.16
CA GLY A 92 -1.52 -18.77 -5.86
C GLY A 92 -1.77 -17.49 -5.06
N HIS A 93 -2.97 -17.33 -4.48
CA HIS A 93 -3.24 -16.26 -3.52
C HIS A 93 -2.89 -16.72 -2.10
N PHE A 94 -2.65 -15.74 -1.23
CA PHE A 94 -2.34 -15.95 0.17
C PHE A 94 -3.26 -15.11 1.03
N HIS A 95 -3.82 -15.72 2.07
CA HIS A 95 -4.57 -14.96 3.06
C HIS A 95 -3.57 -14.19 3.93
N ILE A 96 -3.42 -12.89 3.68
CA ILE A 96 -2.27 -12.12 4.18
C ILE A 96 -2.20 -12.08 5.71
N ASP A 97 -3.34 -11.92 6.39
CA ASP A 97 -3.36 -11.83 7.85
C ASP A 97 -2.93 -13.16 8.48
N ARG A 98 -3.51 -14.28 8.05
CA ARG A 98 -3.10 -15.63 8.47
C ARG A 98 -1.65 -15.94 8.13
N LEU A 99 -1.18 -15.54 6.93
CA LEU A 99 0.21 -15.73 6.52
C LEU A 99 1.17 -15.00 7.48
N ILE A 100 0.90 -13.73 7.79
CA ILE A 100 1.76 -12.96 8.68
C ILE A 100 1.73 -13.54 10.09
N HIS A 101 0.56 -13.85 10.64
CA HIS A 101 0.45 -14.47 11.96
C HIS A 101 1.16 -15.83 12.06
N ALA A 102 1.23 -16.58 10.96
CA ALA A 102 1.93 -17.86 10.91
C ALA A 102 3.46 -17.75 10.87
N ARG A 103 4.03 -16.55 10.66
CA ARG A 103 5.47 -16.34 10.53
C ARG A 103 6.07 -15.66 11.77
N PRO A 104 7.29 -16.05 12.20
CA PRO A 104 7.97 -15.40 13.32
C PRO A 104 8.14 -13.89 13.09
N GLY A 105 7.80 -13.08 14.09
CA GLY A 105 7.84 -11.61 13.98
C GLY A 105 6.67 -11.00 13.20
N GLY A 106 5.66 -11.81 12.84
CA GLY A 106 4.44 -11.36 12.20
C GLY A 106 3.55 -10.54 13.14
N GLY A 107 3.34 -9.27 12.81
CA GLY A 107 2.32 -8.44 13.45
C GLY A 107 0.94 -8.68 12.86
N ARG A 108 0.06 -7.67 12.87
CA ARG A 108 -1.20 -7.71 12.11
C ARG A 108 -1.00 -7.09 10.74
N ALA A 109 -1.50 -7.73 9.69
CA ALA A 109 -1.73 -7.03 8.42
C ALA A 109 -2.96 -6.13 8.58
N GLY A 110 -2.74 -4.87 8.96
CA GLY A 110 -3.80 -3.87 8.87
C GLY A 110 -4.23 -3.62 7.42
N GLY A 111 -5.30 -2.83 7.24
CA GLY A 111 -5.80 -2.40 5.92
C GLY A 111 -4.81 -1.58 5.08
N ASP A 112 -3.58 -1.36 5.56
CA ASP A 112 -2.49 -0.75 4.81
C ASP A 112 -1.83 -1.71 3.83
N PHE A 113 -1.83 -3.02 4.10
CA PHE A 113 -1.31 -3.99 3.13
C PHE A 113 -2.06 -3.91 1.81
N ALA A 114 -3.39 -3.82 1.85
CA ALA A 114 -4.24 -3.70 0.68
C ALA A 114 -3.88 -2.49 -0.21
N LYS A 115 -3.29 -1.44 0.37
CA LYS A 115 -2.91 -0.23 -0.37
C LYS A 115 -1.71 -0.47 -1.29
N LEU A 116 -0.91 -1.52 -1.08
CA LEU A 116 0.19 -1.90 -1.99
C LEU A 116 -0.28 -2.13 -3.44
N ARG A 117 -1.57 -2.39 -3.66
CA ARG A 117 -2.18 -2.49 -4.99
C ARG A 117 -2.07 -1.18 -5.79
N PHE A 118 -2.04 -0.02 -5.13
CA PHE A 118 -1.91 1.28 -5.80
C PHE A 118 -0.52 1.51 -6.41
N TRP A 119 0.49 0.77 -5.94
CA TRP A 119 1.81 0.71 -6.57
C TRP A 119 1.95 -0.45 -7.57
N GLY A 120 0.90 -1.26 -7.74
CA GLY A 120 0.90 -2.47 -8.55
C GLY A 120 1.75 -3.61 -7.98
N LEU A 121 2.06 -3.60 -6.68
CA LEU A 121 2.95 -4.59 -6.05
C LEU A 121 2.22 -5.88 -5.66
N VAL A 122 0.91 -5.79 -5.43
CA VAL A 122 0.03 -6.92 -5.11
C VAL A 122 -1.25 -6.87 -5.92
N LEU A 123 -1.85 -8.03 -6.13
CA LEU A 123 -3.17 -8.22 -6.73
C LEU A 123 -4.09 -8.87 -5.72
N GLU A 124 -5.33 -8.38 -5.68
CA GLU A 124 -6.40 -8.97 -4.89
C GLU A 124 -6.98 -10.18 -5.64
N SER A 125 -7.38 -11.21 -4.90
CA SER A 125 -8.15 -12.30 -5.51
C SER A 125 -9.52 -11.77 -5.97
N THR A 126 -9.93 -12.16 -7.17
CA THR A 126 -11.26 -11.87 -7.73
C THR A 126 -12.25 -13.00 -7.46
N ALA A 127 -11.89 -14.01 -6.66
CA ALA A 127 -12.83 -15.06 -6.27
C ALA A 127 -14.05 -14.40 -5.62
N GLU A 128 -15.26 -14.82 -6.03
CA GLU A 128 -16.52 -14.17 -5.69
C GLU A 128 -16.61 -13.88 -4.18
N SER A 129 -16.42 -12.61 -3.83
CA SER A 129 -16.89 -12.06 -2.57
C SER A 129 -18.32 -11.58 -2.81
N ASP A 130 -19.24 -11.88 -1.91
CA ASP A 130 -20.61 -11.34 -1.96
C ASP A 130 -20.59 -9.84 -2.26
N VAL A 131 -21.50 -9.35 -3.09
CA VAL A 131 -21.57 -7.93 -3.46
C VAL A 131 -21.77 -7.10 -2.19
N GLY A 132 -20.73 -6.34 -1.80
CA GLY A 132 -20.71 -5.54 -0.57
C GLY A 132 -19.88 -6.13 0.59
N ALA A 133 -19.34 -7.34 0.44
CA ALA A 133 -18.42 -7.92 1.41
C ALA A 133 -17.03 -7.26 1.34
N ARG A 134 -16.39 -7.11 2.51
CA ARG A 134 -14.97 -6.70 2.58
C ARG A 134 -14.11 -7.72 1.85
N SER A 135 -13.10 -7.23 1.11
CA SER A 135 -12.06 -8.04 0.49
C SER A 135 -11.64 -9.21 1.38
N PRO A 136 -11.68 -10.45 0.91
CA PRO A 136 -11.57 -11.65 1.76
C PRO A 136 -10.14 -11.88 2.29
N GLY A 137 -9.24 -10.89 2.16
CA GLY A 137 -7.88 -10.92 2.69
C GLY A 137 -6.90 -11.74 1.84
N TRP A 138 -7.31 -12.18 0.64
CA TRP A 138 -6.50 -12.99 -0.27
C TRP A 138 -5.76 -12.13 -1.30
N TRP A 139 -4.44 -12.23 -1.29
CA TRP A 139 -3.55 -11.41 -2.10
C TRP A 139 -2.46 -12.24 -2.75
N ARG A 140 -2.02 -11.81 -3.93
CA ARG A 140 -0.91 -12.41 -4.65
C ARG A 140 0.10 -11.34 -5.02
N ILE A 141 1.39 -11.68 -4.95
CA ILE A 141 2.45 -10.78 -5.37
C ILE A 141 2.52 -10.70 -6.90
N THR A 142 2.71 -9.50 -7.44
CA THR A 142 2.88 -9.30 -8.88
C THR A 142 4.33 -9.49 -9.31
N PRO A 143 4.63 -9.65 -10.62
CA PRO A 143 6.00 -9.56 -11.11
C PRO A 143 6.69 -8.24 -10.71
N ARG A 144 5.95 -7.13 -10.73
CA ARG A 144 6.41 -5.82 -10.26
C ARG A 144 6.74 -5.84 -8.76
N GLY A 145 5.89 -6.48 -7.95
CA GLY A 145 6.10 -6.71 -6.53
C GLY A 145 7.37 -7.51 -6.23
N ARG A 146 7.62 -8.59 -6.99
CA ARG A 146 8.86 -9.37 -6.88
C ARG A 146 10.09 -8.54 -7.23
N ALA A 147 10.06 -7.83 -8.36
CA ALA A 147 11.18 -6.97 -8.77
C ALA A 147 11.49 -5.89 -7.73
N PHE A 148 10.46 -5.31 -7.10
CA PHE A 148 10.64 -4.38 -5.98
C PHE A 148 11.28 -5.06 -4.76
N CYS A 149 10.77 -6.22 -4.34
CA CYS A 149 11.32 -6.98 -3.21
C CYS A 149 12.79 -7.37 -3.42
N GLU A 150 13.17 -7.67 -4.66
CA GLU A 150 14.54 -8.02 -5.06
C GLU A 150 15.47 -6.81 -5.23
N GLY A 151 14.98 -5.59 -4.99
CA GLY A 151 15.76 -4.36 -5.18
C GLY A 151 16.04 -4.01 -6.64
N LYS A 152 15.35 -4.63 -7.60
CA LYS A 152 15.51 -4.42 -9.05
C LYS A 152 14.62 -3.30 -9.58
N LEU A 153 13.71 -2.77 -8.76
CA LEU A 153 12.73 -1.76 -9.14
C LEU A 153 12.58 -0.73 -8.02
N SER A 154 12.54 0.55 -8.39
CA SER A 154 12.08 1.62 -7.51
C SER A 154 10.64 2.04 -7.85
N VAL A 155 9.90 2.51 -6.85
CA VAL A 155 8.53 3.03 -7.00
C VAL A 155 8.42 4.43 -6.42
N LEU A 156 7.42 5.20 -6.83
CA LEU A 156 7.17 6.50 -6.20
C LEU A 156 6.87 6.33 -4.71
N LYS A 157 7.47 7.16 -3.87
CA LYS A 157 7.23 7.13 -2.41
C LYS A 157 5.77 7.38 -2.07
N TYR A 158 5.07 8.18 -2.87
CA TYR A 158 3.68 8.56 -2.63
C TYR A 158 2.77 8.15 -3.79
N VAL A 159 1.57 7.72 -3.45
CA VAL A 159 0.42 7.67 -4.35
C VAL A 159 -0.63 8.67 -3.89
N PHE A 160 -1.34 9.26 -4.85
CA PHE A 160 -2.40 10.22 -4.59
C PHE A 160 -3.74 9.55 -4.85
N LEU A 161 -4.62 9.56 -3.85
CA LEU A 161 -5.91 8.89 -3.92
C LEU A 161 -7.05 9.90 -3.84
N TYR A 162 -8.02 9.78 -4.74
CA TYR A 162 -9.29 10.49 -4.66
C TYR A 162 -10.43 9.50 -4.85
N ASN A 163 -11.42 9.52 -3.96
CA ASN A 163 -12.52 8.53 -3.93
C ASN A 163 -12.03 7.06 -3.99
N GLY A 164 -10.92 6.79 -3.29
CA GLY A 164 -10.32 5.45 -3.22
C GLY A 164 -9.60 4.99 -4.49
N GLN A 165 -9.48 5.85 -5.51
CA GLN A 165 -8.80 5.56 -6.76
C GLN A 165 -7.50 6.36 -6.89
N PRO A 166 -6.44 5.76 -7.45
CA PRO A 166 -5.21 6.49 -7.75
C PRO A 166 -5.49 7.53 -8.84
N ILE A 167 -4.95 8.73 -8.64
CA ILE A 167 -4.98 9.82 -9.61
C ILE A 167 -3.56 10.18 -10.02
N ASP A 168 -3.43 10.70 -11.24
CA ASP A 168 -2.18 11.29 -11.70
C ASP A 168 -1.92 12.62 -10.97
N PRO A 169 -0.80 12.75 -10.22
CA PRO A 169 -0.47 14.00 -9.53
C PRO A 169 -0.32 15.20 -10.47
N ASP A 170 0.10 15.00 -11.74
CA ASP A 170 0.19 16.07 -12.73
C ASP A 170 -1.19 16.60 -13.08
N ALA A 171 -2.08 15.70 -13.51
CA ALA A 171 -3.45 16.05 -13.85
C ALA A 171 -4.23 16.63 -12.65
N ALA A 172 -3.82 16.28 -11.43
CA ALA A 172 -4.44 16.75 -10.20
C ALA A 172 -3.87 18.08 -9.67
N GLY A 173 -2.87 18.67 -10.35
CA GLY A 173 -2.26 19.92 -9.93
C GLY A 173 -1.44 19.81 -8.64
N VAL A 174 -0.94 18.61 -8.31
CA VAL A 174 -0.13 18.40 -7.10
C VAL A 174 1.23 19.09 -7.29
N PRO A 175 1.64 20.01 -6.39
CA PRO A 175 2.96 20.63 -6.41
C PRO A 175 4.11 19.61 -6.37
N GLU A 176 5.21 19.87 -7.09
CA GLU A 176 6.32 18.93 -7.26
C GLU A 176 6.95 18.49 -5.92
N ASP A 177 7.11 19.41 -4.99
CA ASP A 177 7.63 19.18 -3.63
C ASP A 177 6.76 18.20 -2.81
N ARG A 178 5.45 18.14 -3.09
CA ARG A 178 4.53 17.19 -2.45
C ARG A 178 4.60 15.79 -3.05
N ARG A 179 5.11 15.60 -4.27
CA ARG A 179 5.10 14.32 -4.99
C ARG A 179 6.10 13.30 -4.45
N GLY A 180 7.23 13.79 -3.94
CA GLY A 180 8.34 12.96 -3.47
C GLY A 180 9.06 12.22 -4.60
N GLY A 181 10.11 11.49 -4.23
CA GLY A 181 10.97 10.76 -5.17
C GLY A 181 10.67 9.27 -5.28
N LEU A 182 11.50 8.60 -6.09
CA LEU A 182 11.55 7.14 -6.16
C LEU A 182 12.21 6.56 -4.90
N VAL A 183 11.69 5.43 -4.43
CA VAL A 183 12.22 4.65 -3.32
C VAL A 183 12.30 3.18 -3.72
N ASP A 184 13.37 2.51 -3.33
CA ASP A 184 13.51 1.07 -3.41
C ASP A 184 13.13 0.40 -2.08
N VAL A 185 13.24 -0.93 -2.04
CA VAL A 185 12.93 -1.73 -0.84
C VAL A 185 13.80 -1.36 0.37
N ARG A 186 15.08 -1.03 0.16
CA ARG A 186 16.03 -0.71 1.24
C ARG A 186 15.74 0.68 1.81
N ALA A 187 15.49 1.66 0.95
CA ALA A 187 15.07 3.00 1.32
C ALA A 187 13.76 3.00 2.13
N CYS A 188 12.83 2.09 1.82
CA CYS A 188 11.59 1.95 2.57
C CYS A 188 11.77 1.32 3.96
N LEU A 189 12.68 0.34 4.09
CA LEU A 189 12.96 -0.35 5.36
C LEU A 189 13.80 0.52 6.31
N GLY A 190 14.69 1.34 5.77
CA GLY A 190 15.62 2.17 6.53
C GLY A 190 16.68 1.35 7.28
N GLU A 191 17.42 2.01 8.17
CA GLU A 191 18.60 1.44 8.85
C GLU A 191 18.26 0.48 10.00
N ARG A 192 17.01 0.48 10.49
CA ARG A 192 16.58 -0.37 11.61
C ARG A 192 16.36 -1.83 11.22
N PHE A 193 16.52 -2.17 9.94
CA PHE A 193 16.20 -3.48 9.41
C PHE A 193 17.29 -3.95 8.45
N ASP A 194 17.80 -5.14 8.71
CA ASP A 194 18.73 -5.80 7.81
C ASP A 194 17.96 -6.50 6.69
N TYR A 195 17.97 -5.89 5.50
CA TYR A 195 17.35 -6.44 4.30
C TYR A 195 17.98 -7.78 3.91
N ASP A 196 19.30 -7.93 4.05
CA ASP A 196 20.00 -9.13 3.62
C ASP A 196 19.71 -10.30 4.57
N ALA A 197 19.60 -10.05 5.88
CA ALA A 197 19.05 -11.04 6.82
C ALA A 197 17.58 -11.39 6.51
N LEU A 198 16.78 -10.43 6.03
CA LEU A 198 15.43 -10.69 5.57
C LEU A 198 15.38 -11.45 4.22
N MET A 199 16.46 -11.54 3.46
CA MET A 199 16.48 -12.28 2.20
C MET A 199 17.30 -13.58 2.27
N GLY A 200 18.25 -13.66 3.21
CA GLY A 200 19.25 -14.74 3.31
C GLY A 200 18.70 -16.14 3.61
N GLY A 201 17.43 -16.25 4.02
CA GLY A 201 16.72 -17.53 4.10
C GLY A 201 16.31 -18.12 2.73
N LEU A 202 16.52 -17.40 1.63
CA LEU A 202 16.24 -17.84 0.24
C LEU A 202 17.52 -18.09 -0.56
N SER A 203 18.65 -18.30 0.12
CA SER A 203 19.95 -18.55 -0.53
C SER A 203 19.83 -19.72 -1.51
N THR A 204 20.10 -19.40 -2.78
CA THR A 204 20.29 -20.35 -3.88
C THR A 204 21.25 -21.46 -3.44
N PRO A 205 21.04 -22.75 -3.81
CA PRO A 205 22.02 -23.78 -3.52
C PRO A 205 23.38 -23.32 -4.06
N ALA A 206 24.33 -23.15 -3.15
CA ALA A 206 25.68 -22.75 -3.49
C ALA A 206 26.22 -23.72 -4.55
N GLU A 207 26.66 -23.17 -5.68
CA GLU A 207 27.42 -23.89 -6.68
C GLU A 207 28.55 -24.64 -5.97
N VAL A 208 28.60 -25.94 -6.22
CA VAL A 208 29.68 -26.84 -5.83
C VAL A 208 30.98 -26.22 -6.32
N ARG A 209 31.76 -25.60 -5.42
CA ARG A 209 33.14 -25.23 -5.71
C ARG A 209 33.91 -26.52 -5.93
N SER A 210 34.22 -26.76 -7.19
CA SER A 210 35.16 -27.77 -7.68
C SER A 210 36.43 -27.73 -6.82
N ALA A 211 36.71 -28.82 -6.12
CA ALA A 211 38.02 -29.07 -5.54
C ALA A 211 38.98 -29.41 -6.68
N ALA A 212 40.07 -28.65 -6.77
CA ALA A 212 41.30 -29.05 -7.43
C ALA A 212 42.25 -29.60 -6.36
#